data_AF-A0A4R6VJP9-F1
#
_entry.id   AF-A0A4R6VJP9-F1
#
_cell.length_a   1.000
_cell.length_b   1.000
_cell.length_c   1.000
_cell.angle_alpha   90.00
_cell.angle_beta   90.00
_cell.angle_gamma   90.00
#
_symmetry.space_group_name_H-M   'P 1'
#
loop_
_entity.id
_entity.type
_entity.pdbx_description
1 polymer ?
#
loop_
_entity_poly.entity_id
_entity_poly.type
_entity_poly.pdbx_seq_one_letter_code
_entity_poly.pdbx_strand_id
1 'polypeptide(L)'
;MIFIGIALLVALALTFLISSNAGAMIGLAEQDFGQLVILIAVLVLVAGGAFGRRIKLGEMLSGIVMWGAIFAAIIIGYSFRTDFERFGARLWAQLSPGAGYVDAESGTVMFSRDTNDHFVINAKINGVEKQFLFDTGASSIVLTADSARAAGFDPSRLIYSIPVQTANGQTEAALIKLDRIEVGGIVRENIDAMVARPEALNANLLGMNYLQTLRGFSVEGDRLTFTD
;
A
#
# COMPACT_ATOMS: atom_id res chain seq x y z
N MET A 1 19.83 -9.80 -43.96
CA MET A 1 18.59 -10.31 -44.61
C MET A 1 18.38 -11.80 -44.35
N ILE A 2 19.38 -12.67 -44.56
CA ILE A 2 19.26 -14.13 -44.30
C ILE A 2 18.94 -14.46 -42.82
N PHE A 3 19.51 -13.72 -41.87
CA PHE A 3 19.27 -13.94 -40.43
C PHE A 3 17.83 -13.70 -39.96
N ILE A 4 17.12 -12.74 -40.57
CA ILE A 4 15.71 -12.48 -40.24
C ILE A 4 14.83 -13.63 -40.76
N GLY A 5 15.15 -14.19 -41.93
CA GLY A 5 14.48 -15.36 -42.47
C GLY A 5 14.69 -16.62 -41.62
N ILE A 6 15.91 -16.83 -41.10
CA ILE A 6 16.22 -17.95 -40.19
C ILE A 6 15.53 -17.76 -38.84
N ALA A 7 15.54 -16.55 -38.28
CA ALA A 7 14.85 -16.26 -37.01
C ALA A 7 13.33 -16.47 -37.13
N LEU A 8 12.72 -16.07 -38.25
CA LEU A 8 11.31 -16.33 -38.53
C LEU A 8 11.01 -17.83 -38.70
N LEU A 9 11.88 -18.59 -39.38
CA LEU A 9 11.73 -20.04 -39.51
C LEU A 9 11.88 -20.77 -38.18
N VAL A 10 12.82 -20.34 -37.34
CA VAL A 10 13.01 -20.88 -35.98
C VAL A 10 11.81 -20.54 -35.12
N ALA A 11 11.31 -19.29 -35.14
CA ALA A 11 10.09 -18.92 -34.43
C ALA A 11 8.86 -19.74 -34.90
N LEU A 12 8.72 -19.99 -36.20
CA LEU A 12 7.64 -20.81 -36.76
C LEU A 12 7.75 -22.27 -36.31
N ALA A 13 8.97 -22.83 -36.31
CA ALA A 13 9.24 -24.20 -35.88
C ALA A 13 9.02 -24.40 -34.37
N LEU A 14 9.42 -23.43 -33.54
CA LEU A 14 9.17 -23.43 -32.09
C LEU A 14 7.67 -23.32 -31.79
N THR A 15 6.95 -22.47 -32.53
CA THR A 15 5.49 -22.36 -32.41
C THR A 15 4.78 -23.66 -32.78
N PHE A 16 5.25 -24.32 -33.85
CA PHE A 16 4.74 -25.63 -34.27
C PHE A 16 5.02 -26.72 -33.23
N LEU A 17 6.24 -26.76 -32.67
CA LEU A 17 6.66 -27.71 -31.63
C LEU A 17 5.90 -27.55 -30.31
N ILE A 18 5.57 -26.32 -29.91
CA ILE A 18 4.73 -26.04 -28.74
C ILE A 18 3.27 -26.44 -28.99
N SER A 19 2.78 -26.32 -30.24
CA SER A 19 1.38 -26.66 -30.59
C SER A 19 1.13 -28.16 -30.75
N SER A 20 2.14 -28.93 -31.16
CA SER A 20 2.10 -30.39 -31.14
C SER A 20 2.45 -30.87 -29.73
N ASN A 21 1.82 -31.93 -29.22
CA ASN A 21 2.05 -32.53 -27.90
C ASN A 21 3.48 -33.15 -27.72
N ALA A 22 4.52 -32.51 -28.25
CA ALA A 22 5.89 -32.98 -28.35
C ALA A 22 6.58 -33.13 -26.99
N GLY A 23 6.21 -32.33 -25.99
CA GLY A 23 6.70 -32.48 -24.61
C GLY A 23 6.38 -33.87 -24.03
N ALA A 24 5.25 -34.45 -24.40
CA ALA A 24 4.85 -35.80 -23.96
C ALA A 24 5.70 -36.92 -24.59
N MET A 25 6.31 -36.70 -25.77
CA MET A 25 7.17 -37.70 -26.44
C MET A 25 8.55 -37.84 -25.78
N ILE A 26 8.98 -36.83 -25.02
CA ILE A 26 10.27 -36.82 -24.30
C ILE A 26 10.10 -36.83 -22.77
N GLY A 27 8.87 -37.05 -22.29
CA GLY A 27 8.57 -37.21 -20.86
C GLY A 27 8.65 -35.94 -20.02
N LEU A 28 8.54 -34.75 -20.63
CA LEU A 28 8.59 -33.47 -19.92
C LEU A 28 7.18 -32.92 -19.68
N ALA A 29 6.97 -32.27 -18.53
CA ALA A 29 5.75 -31.52 -18.25
C ALA A 29 5.63 -30.33 -19.23
N GLU A 30 4.41 -29.96 -19.63
CA GLU A 30 4.16 -28.91 -20.63
C GLU A 30 4.78 -27.56 -20.25
N GLN A 31 4.80 -27.23 -18.96
CA GLN A 31 5.40 -26.00 -18.44
C GLN A 31 6.93 -25.99 -18.58
N ASP A 32 7.58 -27.10 -18.29
CA ASP A 32 9.04 -27.24 -18.40
C ASP A 32 9.48 -27.26 -19.87
N PHE A 33 8.69 -27.89 -20.74
CA PHE A 33 8.93 -27.92 -22.18
C PHE A 33 8.86 -26.51 -22.78
N GLY A 34 7.87 -25.70 -22.40
CA GLY A 34 7.74 -24.31 -22.85
C GLY A 34 8.96 -23.45 -22.48
N GLN A 35 9.48 -23.59 -21.26
CA GLN A 35 10.69 -22.87 -20.84
C GLN A 35 11.95 -23.34 -21.59
N LEU A 36 12.11 -24.65 -21.82
CA LEU A 36 13.25 -25.21 -22.54
C LEU A 36 13.30 -24.74 -24.00
N VAL A 37 12.14 -24.71 -24.66
CA VAL A 37 11.98 -24.22 -26.03
C VAL A 37 12.37 -22.74 -26.13
N ILE A 38 11.94 -21.91 -25.17
CA ILE A 38 12.31 -20.49 -25.11
C ILE A 38 13.82 -20.33 -24.88
N LEU A 39 14.42 -21.08 -23.96
CA LEU A 39 15.86 -21.03 -23.68
C LEU A 39 16.70 -21.41 -24.91
N ILE A 40 16.30 -22.46 -25.63
CA ILE A 40 16.98 -22.89 -26.87
C ILE A 40 16.81 -21.82 -27.96
N ALA A 41 15.63 -21.21 -28.09
CA ALA A 41 15.38 -20.14 -29.04
C ALA A 41 16.30 -18.93 -28.79
N VAL A 42 16.42 -18.52 -27.52
CA VAL A 42 17.33 -17.44 -27.11
C VAL A 42 18.79 -17.83 -27.39
N LEU A 43 19.19 -19.06 -27.07
CA LEU A 43 20.54 -19.55 -27.32
C LEU A 43 20.89 -19.51 -28.82
N VAL A 44 19.97 -19.96 -29.69
CA VAL A 44 20.16 -19.95 -31.15
C VAL A 44 20.17 -18.53 -31.70
N LEU A 45 19.35 -17.63 -31.17
CA LEU A 45 19.36 -16.21 -31.54
C LEU A 45 20.70 -15.55 -31.18
N VAL A 46 21.21 -15.80 -29.97
CA VAL A 46 22.48 -15.27 -29.47
C VAL A 46 23.66 -15.86 -30.25
N ALA A 47 23.68 -17.19 -30.45
CA ALA A 47 24.72 -17.86 -31.22
C ALA A 47 24.70 -17.47 -32.70
N GLY A 48 23.51 -17.34 -33.30
CA GLY A 48 23.33 -16.88 -34.67
C GLY A 48 23.78 -15.43 -34.88
N GLY A 49 23.58 -14.57 -33.88
CA GLY A 49 24.10 -13.20 -33.87
C GLY A 49 25.63 -13.13 -33.71
N ALA A 50 26.23 -14.08 -32.98
CA ALA A 50 27.67 -14.10 -32.70
C ALA A 50 28.52 -14.62 -33.87
N PHE A 51 28.00 -15.50 -34.72
CA PHE A 51 28.81 -16.21 -35.74
C PHE A 51 28.90 -15.52 -37.12
N GLY A 52 28.17 -14.43 -37.37
CA GLY A 52 28.09 -13.78 -38.69
C GLY A 52 29.11 -12.66 -38.97
N ARG A 53 29.89 -12.22 -37.98
CA ARG A 53 30.87 -11.14 -38.13
C ARG A 53 32.19 -11.52 -37.49
N ARG A 54 33.32 -11.11 -38.07
CA ARG A 54 34.60 -11.04 -37.36
C ARG A 54 34.49 -9.93 -36.32
N ILE A 55 33.86 -10.23 -35.18
CA ILE A 55 33.67 -9.28 -34.09
C ILE A 55 35.06 -9.01 -33.51
N LYS A 56 35.48 -7.75 -33.51
CA LYS A 56 36.75 -7.35 -32.90
C LYS A 56 36.66 -7.65 -31.40
N LEU A 57 37.74 -8.12 -30.78
CA LEU A 57 37.75 -8.51 -29.36
C LEU A 57 37.20 -7.41 -28.42
N GLY A 58 37.41 -6.13 -28.78
CA GLY A 58 36.86 -4.98 -28.05
C GLY A 58 35.33 -4.84 -28.11
N GLU A 59 34.69 -5.24 -29.22
CA GLU A 59 33.22 -5.23 -29.34
C GLU A 59 32.58 -6.37 -28.53
N MET A 60 33.26 -7.52 -28.42
CA MET A 60 32.83 -8.62 -27.54
C MET A 60 32.91 -8.23 -26.07
N LEU A 61 34.00 -7.58 -25.64
CA LEU A 61 34.15 -7.07 -24.27
C LEU A 61 33.09 -6.01 -23.95
N SER A 62 32.81 -5.09 -24.88
CA SER A 62 31.76 -4.09 -24.71
C SER A 62 30.37 -4.73 -24.56
N GLY A 63 30.08 -5.78 -25.33
CA GLY A 63 28.83 -6.54 -25.19
C GLY A 63 28.68 -7.21 -23.82
N ILE A 64 29.74 -7.86 -23.32
CA ILE A 64 29.75 -8.50 -22.00
C ILE A 64 29.55 -7.47 -20.88
N VAL A 65 30.21 -6.32 -20.97
CA VAL A 65 30.05 -5.24 -19.98
C VAL A 65 28.62 -4.68 -20.00
N MET A 66 28.05 -4.45 -21.18
CA MET A 66 26.68 -3.95 -21.32
C MET A 66 25.65 -4.94 -20.78
N TRP A 67 25.77 -6.23 -21.14
CA TRP A 67 24.88 -7.26 -20.60
C TRP A 67 25.06 -7.44 -19.09
N GLY A 68 26.30 -7.41 -18.59
CA GLY A 68 26.60 -7.43 -17.17
C GLY A 68 25.96 -6.25 -16.43
N ALA A 69 25.99 -5.05 -17.00
CA ALA A 69 25.33 -3.88 -16.44
C ALA A 69 23.80 -4.00 -16.43
N ILE A 70 23.19 -4.56 -17.49
CA ILE A 70 21.74 -4.82 -17.54
C ILE A 70 21.35 -5.85 -16.47
N PHE A 71 22.06 -6.97 -16.37
CA PHE A 71 21.81 -7.97 -15.34
C PHE A 71 22.02 -7.41 -13.93
N ALA A 72 23.07 -6.62 -13.71
CA ALA A 72 23.30 -5.94 -12.44
C ALA A 72 22.14 -4.98 -12.11
N ALA A 73 21.65 -4.19 -13.07
CA ALA A 73 20.51 -3.31 -12.87
C ALA A 73 19.22 -4.08 -12.54
N ILE A 74 18.98 -5.23 -13.19
CA ILE A 74 17.84 -6.10 -12.88
C ILE A 74 17.97 -6.74 -11.49
N ILE A 75 19.15 -7.24 -11.14
CA ILE A 75 19.43 -7.83 -9.82
C ILE A 75 19.25 -6.79 -8.72
N ILE A 76 19.78 -5.58 -8.92
CA ILE A 76 19.60 -4.44 -8.01
C ILE A 76 18.12 -4.10 -7.90
N GLY A 77 17.42 -3.91 -9.03
CA GLY A 77 15.99 -3.61 -9.05
C GLY A 77 15.14 -4.67 -8.34
N TYR A 78 15.45 -5.95 -8.53
CA TYR A 78 14.77 -7.06 -7.86
C TYR A 78 15.13 -7.16 -6.37
N SER A 79 16.39 -6.93 -6.01
CA SER A 79 16.85 -6.91 -4.62
C SER A 79 16.17 -5.80 -3.82
N PHE A 80 15.88 -4.67 -4.45
CA PHE A 80 15.17 -3.53 -3.84
C PHE A 80 13.66 -3.56 -4.08
N ARG A 81 13.07 -4.67 -4.57
CA ARG A 81 11.63 -4.74 -4.88
C ARG A 81 10.74 -4.35 -3.69
N THR A 82 11.09 -4.82 -2.50
CA THR A 82 10.36 -4.54 -1.25
C THR A 82 10.56 -3.11 -0.76
N ASP A 83 11.69 -2.49 -1.08
CA ASP A 83 11.98 -1.09 -0.72
C ASP A 83 11.30 -0.12 -1.69
N PHE A 84 11.14 -0.50 -2.95
CA PHE A 84 10.37 0.26 -3.94
C PHE A 84 8.88 0.32 -3.60
N GLU A 85 8.29 -0.78 -3.10
CA GLU A 85 6.91 -0.79 -2.61
C GLU A 85 6.73 0.17 -1.42
N ARG A 86 7.69 0.16 -0.47
CA ARG A 86 7.70 1.07 0.69
C ARG A 86 7.95 2.53 0.28
N PHE A 87 8.80 2.79 -0.71
CA PHE A 87 9.06 4.12 -1.24
C PHE A 87 7.87 4.67 -2.03
N GLY A 88 7.25 3.84 -2.87
CA GLY A 88 6.01 4.15 -3.57
C GLY A 88 4.87 4.46 -2.60
N ALA A 89 4.70 3.65 -1.56
CA ALA A 89 3.72 3.89 -0.51
C ALA A 89 3.95 5.23 0.20
N ARG A 90 5.20 5.63 0.46
CA ARG A 90 5.53 6.95 1.03
C ARG A 90 5.23 8.11 0.09
N LEU A 91 5.54 7.98 -1.19
CA LEU A 91 5.20 8.99 -2.20
C LEU A 91 3.68 9.13 -2.35
N TRP A 92 2.93 8.03 -2.35
CA TRP A 92 1.48 8.05 -2.38
C TRP A 92 0.87 8.61 -1.08
N ALA A 93 1.45 8.31 0.09
CA ALA A 93 1.04 8.90 1.37
C ALA A 93 1.31 10.41 1.46
N GLN A 94 2.38 10.91 0.83
CA GLN A 94 2.63 12.35 0.70
C GLN A 94 1.60 13.04 -0.21
N LEU A 95 1.08 12.35 -1.23
CA LEU A 95 0.04 12.87 -2.11
C LEU A 95 -1.37 12.75 -1.52
N SER A 96 -1.57 11.85 -0.53
CA SER A 96 -2.84 11.68 0.18
C SER A 96 -2.62 11.58 1.70
N PRO A 97 -2.33 12.70 2.38
CA PRO A 97 -2.21 12.75 3.83
C PRO A 97 -3.48 12.17 4.50
N GLY A 98 -3.30 11.23 5.42
CA GLY A 98 -4.36 10.62 6.22
C GLY A 98 -4.95 9.29 5.71
N ALA A 99 -4.58 8.83 4.52
CA ALA A 99 -4.90 7.48 4.08
C ALA A 99 -3.97 6.48 4.78
N GLY A 100 -4.54 5.61 5.63
CA GLY A 100 -3.77 4.55 6.30
C GLY A 100 -3.25 3.53 5.30
N TYR A 101 -1.95 3.25 5.33
CA TYR A 101 -1.35 2.16 4.58
C TYR A 101 -1.50 0.87 5.40
N VAL A 102 -2.20 -0.12 4.83
CA VAL A 102 -2.38 -1.43 5.46
C VAL A 102 -1.28 -2.36 4.97
N ASP A 103 -0.46 -2.84 5.89
CA ASP A 103 0.47 -3.94 5.63
C ASP A 103 -0.23 -5.26 5.90
N ALA A 104 -0.68 -5.93 4.83
CA ALA A 104 -1.43 -7.17 4.91
C ALA A 104 -0.60 -8.35 5.47
N GLU A 105 0.73 -8.30 5.39
CA GLU A 105 1.59 -9.35 5.93
C GLU A 105 1.76 -9.25 7.46
N SER A 106 1.75 -8.03 8.01
CA SER A 106 1.94 -7.79 9.44
C SER A 106 0.66 -7.49 10.22
N GLY A 107 -0.47 -7.26 9.53
CA GLY A 107 -1.73 -6.86 10.16
C GLY A 107 -1.67 -5.49 10.82
N THR A 108 -0.77 -4.62 10.34
CA THR A 108 -0.58 -3.27 10.88
C THR A 108 -1.09 -2.21 9.94
N VAL A 109 -1.54 -1.10 10.52
CA VAL A 109 -1.98 0.10 9.78
C VAL A 109 -1.03 1.23 10.11
N MET A 110 -0.42 1.82 9.08
CA MET A 110 0.54 2.92 9.21
C MET A 110 -0.05 4.23 8.71
N PHE A 111 0.16 5.30 9.48
CA PHE A 111 -0.19 6.67 9.13
C PHE A 111 1.06 7.54 9.16
N SER A 112 1.12 8.48 8.23
CA SER A 112 2.18 9.49 8.18
C SER A 112 1.71 10.77 8.86
N ARG A 113 2.65 11.45 9.51
CA ARG A 113 2.44 12.77 10.08
C ARG A 113 2.15 13.79 8.96
N ASP A 114 1.17 14.67 9.19
CA ASP A 114 0.86 15.78 8.31
C ASP A 114 1.90 16.92 8.48
N THR A 115 1.92 17.84 7.53
CA THR A 115 2.72 19.07 7.51
C THR A 115 2.55 19.96 8.74
N ASN A 116 1.42 19.84 9.46
CA ASN A 116 1.15 20.59 10.70
C ASN A 116 1.62 19.88 11.98
N ASP A 117 2.53 18.92 11.87
CA ASP A 117 3.10 18.13 12.99
C ASP A 117 2.06 17.29 13.76
N HIS A 118 0.98 16.92 13.08
CA HIS A 118 -0.15 16.19 13.63
C HIS A 118 -0.39 14.90 12.84
N PHE A 119 -0.83 13.83 13.50
CA PHE A 119 -1.29 12.64 12.80
C PHE A 119 -2.77 12.77 12.48
N VAL A 120 -3.07 12.99 11.19
CA VAL A 120 -4.44 12.98 10.67
C VAL A 120 -4.76 11.58 10.18
N ILE A 121 -5.91 11.06 10.58
CA ILE A 121 -6.38 9.70 10.31
C ILE A 121 -7.73 9.79 9.62
N ASN A 122 -7.85 9.23 8.43
CA ASN A 122 -9.15 9.01 7.81
C ASN A 122 -9.83 7.81 8.47
N ALA A 123 -11.04 8.04 8.97
CA ALA A 123 -11.89 7.01 9.57
C ALA A 123 -13.32 7.11 9.03
N LYS A 124 -14.02 5.98 8.97
CA LYS A 124 -15.44 5.94 8.63
C LYS A 124 -16.25 5.76 9.90
N ILE A 125 -17.12 6.73 10.20
CA ILE A 125 -18.10 6.65 11.29
C ILE A 125 -19.48 6.43 10.71
N ASN A 126 -20.14 5.33 11.08
CA ASN A 126 -21.46 4.95 10.55
C ASN A 126 -21.51 4.99 8.99
N GLY A 127 -20.40 4.62 8.34
CA GLY A 127 -20.26 4.63 6.87
C GLY A 127 -19.83 5.96 6.24
N VAL A 128 -19.71 7.04 7.01
CA VAL A 128 -19.28 8.37 6.52
C VAL A 128 -17.81 8.61 6.84
N GLU A 129 -17.03 8.90 5.81
CA GLU A 129 -15.60 9.21 5.95
C GLU A 129 -15.38 10.60 6.54
N LYS A 130 -14.54 10.66 7.58
CA LYS A 130 -14.16 11.87 8.30
C LYS A 130 -12.69 11.79 8.71
N GLN A 131 -12.06 12.95 8.82
CA GLN A 131 -10.71 13.10 9.35
C GLN A 131 -10.75 13.22 10.87
N PHE A 132 -9.81 12.54 11.52
CA PHE A 132 -9.58 12.58 12.95
C PHE A 132 -8.13 12.93 13.23
N LEU A 133 -7.92 13.70 14.29
CA LEU A 133 -6.62 13.91 14.88
C LEU A 133 -6.35 12.77 15.88
N PHE A 134 -5.21 12.11 15.77
CA PHE A 134 -4.72 11.21 16.82
C PHE A 134 -4.43 12.03 18.08
N ASP A 135 -5.14 11.76 19.16
CA ASP A 135 -5.03 12.53 20.41
C ASP A 135 -5.00 11.60 21.62
N THR A 136 -3.81 11.42 22.21
CA THR A 136 -3.62 10.64 23.44
C THR A 136 -4.06 11.40 24.70
N GLY A 137 -4.29 12.71 24.60
CA GLY A 137 -4.84 13.54 25.67
C GLY A 137 -6.37 13.44 25.78
N ALA A 138 -7.05 13.04 24.70
CA ALA A 138 -8.48 12.80 24.70
C ALA A 138 -8.80 11.41 25.27
N SER A 139 -9.61 11.34 26.32
CA SER A 139 -10.03 10.06 26.92
C SER A 139 -11.02 9.28 26.05
N SER A 140 -11.77 9.97 25.18
CA SER A 140 -12.79 9.39 24.30
C SER A 140 -12.69 9.96 22.89
N ILE A 141 -13.22 9.25 21.89
CA ILE A 141 -13.49 9.80 20.57
C ILE A 141 -14.38 11.05 20.73
N VAL A 142 -13.98 12.17 20.13
CA VAL A 142 -14.78 13.40 20.14
C VAL A 142 -15.09 13.83 18.72
N LEU A 143 -16.36 14.00 18.41
CA LEU A 143 -16.85 14.49 17.13
C LEU A 143 -17.18 15.98 17.22
N THR A 144 -16.90 16.70 16.14
CA THR A 144 -17.51 18.00 15.90
C THR A 144 -19.01 17.83 15.67
N ALA A 145 -19.79 18.87 15.96
CA ALA A 145 -21.24 18.84 15.73
C ALA A 145 -21.59 18.52 14.26
N ASP A 146 -20.80 19.01 13.31
CA ASP A 146 -21.00 18.75 11.88
C ASP A 146 -20.67 17.30 11.49
N SER A 147 -19.63 16.71 12.07
CA SER A 147 -19.29 15.30 11.83
C SER A 147 -20.32 14.37 12.45
N ALA A 148 -20.82 14.69 13.65
CA ALA A 148 -21.92 13.96 14.28
C ALA A 148 -23.19 14.05 13.42
N ARG A 149 -23.51 15.24 12.88
CA ARG A 149 -24.65 15.42 11.96
C ARG A 149 -24.52 14.56 10.71
N ALA A 150 -23.34 14.56 10.10
CA ALA A 150 -23.06 13.75 8.93
C ALA A 150 -23.17 12.24 9.23
N ALA A 151 -22.82 11.81 10.44
CA ALA A 151 -22.91 10.42 10.89
C ALA A 151 -24.32 9.99 11.36
N GLY A 152 -25.34 10.84 11.20
CA GLY A 152 -26.74 10.54 11.48
C GLY A 152 -27.25 10.95 12.87
N PHE A 153 -26.43 11.62 13.68
CA PHE A 153 -26.87 12.19 14.95
C PHE A 153 -27.47 13.58 14.74
N ASP A 154 -28.39 14.02 15.61
CA ASP A 154 -28.90 15.39 15.59
C ASP A 154 -28.34 16.18 16.78
N PRO A 155 -27.29 16.99 16.59
CA PRO A 155 -26.67 17.76 17.67
C PRO A 155 -27.64 18.65 18.44
N SER A 156 -28.73 19.12 17.81
CA SER A 156 -29.69 20.01 18.47
C SER A 156 -30.55 19.30 19.51
N ARG A 157 -30.64 17.97 19.42
CA ARG A 157 -31.45 17.11 20.30
C ARG A 157 -30.61 16.34 21.32
N LEU A 158 -29.28 16.49 21.26
CA LEU A 158 -28.36 15.85 22.19
C LEU A 158 -28.35 16.57 23.54
N ILE A 159 -28.14 15.79 24.60
CA ILE A 159 -28.00 16.30 25.97
C ILE A 159 -26.52 16.52 26.25
N TYR A 160 -26.10 17.78 26.30
CA TYR A 160 -24.75 18.19 26.65
C TYR A 160 -24.64 18.32 28.18
N SER A 161 -24.24 17.24 28.85
CA SER A 161 -24.16 17.18 30.31
C SER A 161 -22.82 16.66 30.83
N ILE A 162 -21.92 16.25 29.94
CA ILE A 162 -20.61 15.73 30.34
C ILE A 162 -19.60 16.87 30.33
N PRO A 163 -19.10 17.32 31.49
CA PRO A 163 -18.07 18.34 31.53
C PRO A 163 -16.78 17.78 30.94
N VAL A 164 -16.17 18.52 30.01
CA VAL A 164 -14.91 18.17 29.37
C VAL A 164 -13.95 19.35 29.43
N GLN A 165 -12.68 19.05 29.70
CA GLN A 165 -11.62 20.04 29.68
C GLN A 165 -10.99 20.04 28.28
N THR A 166 -10.96 21.21 27.66
CA THR A 166 -10.30 21.42 26.37
C THR A 166 -9.19 22.46 26.51
N ALA A 167 -8.38 22.61 25.46
CA ALA A 167 -7.40 23.68 25.37
C ALA A 167 -8.03 25.08 25.43
N ASN A 168 -9.29 25.22 25.00
CA ASN A 168 -10.05 26.47 25.01
C ASN A 168 -10.80 26.72 26.33
N GLY A 169 -10.66 25.83 27.33
CA GLY A 169 -11.35 25.89 28.61
C GLY A 169 -12.32 24.73 28.85
N GLN A 170 -13.12 24.84 29.92
CA GLN A 170 -14.18 23.86 30.19
C GLN A 170 -15.36 24.07 29.24
N THR A 171 -15.87 22.97 28.73
CA THR A 171 -17.12 22.94 27.97
C THR A 171 -17.90 21.68 28.32
N GLU A 172 -19.06 21.49 27.72
CA GLU A 172 -19.87 20.28 27.87
C GLU A 172 -19.90 19.51 26.56
N ALA A 173 -19.95 18.20 26.66
CA ALA A 173 -20.12 17.28 25.55
C ALA A 173 -21.37 16.42 25.77
N ALA A 174 -21.94 15.94 24.67
CA ALA A 174 -23.00 14.97 24.69
C ALA A 174 -22.44 13.57 24.45
N LEU A 175 -22.82 12.61 25.28
CA LEU A 175 -22.47 11.21 25.09
C LEU A 175 -23.33 10.61 23.97
N ILE A 176 -22.68 9.95 23.03
CA ILE A 176 -23.31 9.17 21.96
C ILE A 176 -22.66 7.80 21.89
N LYS A 177 -23.30 6.87 21.17
CA LYS A 177 -22.73 5.59 20.82
C LYS A 177 -22.63 5.49 19.31
N LEU A 178 -21.42 5.23 18.81
CA LEU A 178 -21.20 4.97 17.39
C LEU A 178 -21.56 3.51 17.13
N ASP A 179 -22.39 3.27 16.11
CA ASP A 179 -22.73 1.91 15.68
C ASP A 179 -21.48 1.22 15.16
N ARG A 180 -20.69 1.94 14.36
CA ARG A 180 -19.46 1.45 13.75
C ARG A 180 -18.45 2.55 13.50
N ILE A 181 -17.19 2.29 13.83
CA ILE A 181 -16.03 3.07 13.41
C ILE A 181 -15.03 2.14 12.70
N GLU A 182 -14.49 2.60 11.58
CA GLU A 182 -13.47 1.89 10.82
C GLU A 182 -12.27 2.80 10.57
N VAL A 183 -11.07 2.34 10.95
CA VAL A 183 -9.82 3.07 10.81
C VAL A 183 -8.80 2.19 10.10
N GLY A 184 -8.46 2.53 8.85
CA GLY A 184 -7.54 1.75 8.03
C GLY A 184 -7.88 0.24 7.95
N GLY A 185 -9.17 -0.08 7.88
CA GLY A 185 -9.66 -1.47 7.84
C GLY A 185 -9.92 -2.12 9.20
N ILE A 186 -9.45 -1.53 10.31
CA ILE A 186 -9.76 -2.00 11.67
C ILE A 186 -11.17 -1.52 12.04
N VAL A 187 -12.06 -2.46 12.34
CA VAL A 187 -13.46 -2.17 12.66
C VAL A 187 -13.70 -2.33 14.16
N ARG A 188 -14.40 -1.35 14.74
CA ARG A 188 -14.99 -1.43 16.08
C ARG A 188 -16.45 -1.03 16.02
N GLU A 189 -17.27 -1.68 16.81
CA GLU A 189 -18.70 -1.45 16.87
C GLU A 189 -19.12 -1.06 18.29
N ASN A 190 -20.24 -0.36 18.40
CA ASN A 190 -20.84 0.02 19.68
C ASN A 190 -19.90 0.78 20.63
N ILE A 191 -19.02 1.62 20.06
CA ILE A 191 -18.04 2.38 20.83
C ILE A 191 -18.65 3.70 21.31
N ASP A 192 -18.41 4.03 22.58
CA ASP A 192 -18.84 5.32 23.12
C ASP A 192 -18.04 6.45 22.46
N ALA A 193 -18.69 7.57 22.20
CA ALA A 193 -18.06 8.78 21.70
C ALA A 193 -18.76 10.00 22.29
N MET A 194 -18.13 11.15 22.14
CA MET A 194 -18.66 12.42 22.59
C MET A 194 -18.89 13.35 21.40
N VAL A 195 -19.92 14.18 21.48
CA VAL A 195 -20.14 15.29 20.55
C VAL A 195 -19.88 16.59 21.29
N ALA A 196 -18.93 17.38 20.79
CA ALA A 196 -18.66 18.70 21.34
C ALA A 196 -19.82 19.67 21.00
N ARG A 197 -20.00 20.72 21.82
CA ARG A 197 -20.90 21.82 21.44
C ARG A 197 -20.46 22.42 20.09
N PRO A 198 -21.39 22.97 19.30
CA PRO A 198 -21.05 23.71 18.08
C PRO A 198 -19.95 24.73 18.37
N GLU A 199 -18.96 24.82 17.48
CA GLU A 199 -17.82 25.76 17.56
C GLU A 199 -16.83 25.52 18.73
N ALA A 200 -17.10 24.58 19.64
CA ALA A 200 -16.18 24.28 20.74
C ALA A 200 -14.96 23.44 20.30
N LEU A 201 -15.05 22.77 19.14
CA LEU A 201 -14.03 21.87 18.62
C LEU A 201 -13.91 22.03 17.09
N ASN A 202 -12.67 22.17 16.61
CA ASN A 202 -12.37 22.43 15.20
C ASN A 202 -12.10 21.16 14.38
N ALA A 203 -11.71 20.06 15.02
CA ALA A 203 -11.36 18.80 14.37
C ALA A 203 -11.85 17.62 15.22
N ASN A 204 -12.21 16.49 14.58
CA ASN A 204 -12.56 15.29 15.34
C ASN A 204 -11.30 14.73 16.01
N LEU A 205 -11.45 14.13 17.18
CA LEU A 205 -10.36 13.57 17.96
C LEU A 205 -10.54 12.06 18.08
N LEU A 206 -9.49 11.30 17.77
CA LEU A 206 -9.42 9.86 18.00
C LEU A 206 -8.75 9.63 19.35
N GLY A 207 -9.58 9.48 20.37
CA GLY A 207 -9.13 9.38 21.76
C GLY A 207 -8.77 7.97 22.21
N MET A 208 -8.33 7.90 23.46
CA MET A 208 -7.83 6.69 24.11
C MET A 208 -8.83 5.54 24.16
N ASN A 209 -10.14 5.79 24.24
CA ASN A 209 -11.13 4.72 24.25
C ASN A 209 -11.15 3.88 22.97
N TYR A 210 -10.76 4.44 21.81
CA TYR A 210 -10.52 3.67 20.60
C TYR A 210 -9.15 3.01 20.64
N LEU A 211 -8.11 3.79 20.99
CA LEU A 211 -6.72 3.33 20.97
C LEU A 211 -6.47 2.14 21.90
N GLN A 212 -7.16 2.08 23.04
CA GLN A 212 -7.09 0.98 23.99
C GLN A 212 -7.77 -0.31 23.49
N THR A 213 -8.57 -0.24 22.42
CA THR A 213 -9.13 -1.45 21.80
C THR A 213 -8.12 -2.13 20.87
N LEU A 214 -7.03 -1.46 20.50
CA LEU A 214 -5.96 -2.01 19.70
C LEU A 214 -5.06 -2.90 20.57
N ARG A 215 -4.38 -3.88 19.97
CA ARG A 215 -3.30 -4.61 20.68
C ARG A 215 -2.14 -3.69 21.03
N GLY A 216 -1.89 -2.70 20.19
CA GLY A 216 -0.90 -1.66 20.46
C GLY A 216 -0.92 -0.56 19.41
N PHE A 217 -0.30 0.56 19.77
CA PHE A 217 0.05 1.61 18.83
C PHE A 217 1.46 2.13 19.15
N SER A 218 2.21 2.55 18.14
CA SER A 218 3.53 3.15 18.30
C SER A 218 3.68 4.42 17.47
N VAL A 219 4.41 5.38 18.03
CA VAL A 219 4.79 6.62 17.33
C VAL A 219 6.31 6.62 17.21
N GLU A 220 6.81 6.57 15.97
CA GLU A 220 8.23 6.54 15.63
C GLU A 220 8.53 7.64 14.61
N GLY A 221 9.04 8.78 15.08
CA GLY A 221 9.27 9.96 14.23
C GLY A 221 7.97 10.45 13.58
N ASP A 222 7.91 10.34 12.25
CA ASP A 222 6.78 10.76 11.42
C ASP A 222 5.79 9.63 11.09
N ARG A 223 5.91 8.50 11.79
CA ARG A 223 5.08 7.31 11.57
C ARG A 223 4.30 6.94 12.82
N LEU A 224 2.99 6.80 12.65
CA LEU A 224 2.08 6.18 13.61
C LEU A 224 1.70 4.79 13.10
N THR A 225 1.81 3.78 13.94
CA THR A 225 1.44 2.40 13.59
C THR A 225 0.38 1.89 14.56
N PHE A 226 -0.70 1.31 14.03
CA PHE A 226 -1.71 0.58 14.78
C PHE A 226 -1.56 -0.92 14.55
N THR A 227 -1.75 -1.70 15.62
CA THR A 227 -1.70 -3.15 15.61
C THR A 227 -3.01 -3.70 16.19
N ASP A 228 -3.70 -4.55 15.43
CA ASP A 228 -4.95 -5.22 15.83
C ASP A 228 -4.73 -6.64 16.38
#